data_AF-A0A5B1LC40-F1
#
_entry.id   AF-A0A5B1LC40-F1
#
_cell.length_a   1.000
_cell.length_b   1.000
_cell.length_c   1.000
_cell.angle_alpha   90.00
_cell.angle_beta   90.00
_cell.angle_gamma   90.00
#
_symmetry.space_group_name_H-M   'P 1'
#
loop_
_entity.id
_entity.type
_entity.pdbx_description
1 polymer ?
#
loop_
_entity_poly.entity_id
_entity_poly.type
_entity_poly.pdbx_seq_one_letter_code
_entity_poly.pdbx_strand_id
1 'polypeptide(L)'
;KYNQYLKLSSTTDCNTQDRIIFGTNTADTTREQWFLQPTKYENDVLFFIYNREYNDALKLGRIVDASGDRMAFGHDGEVAGLPDIFSWFVTPF
;
A
#
# COMPACT_ATOMS: atom_id res chain seq x y z
N LYS A 1 -13.55 11.50 -1.60
CA LYS A 1 -14.84 11.03 -2.14
C LYS A 1 -15.72 10.32 -1.10
N TYR A 2 -15.19 9.34 -0.35
CA TYR A 2 -15.99 8.45 0.51
C TYR A 2 -15.94 8.75 2.02
N ASN A 3 -15.13 9.73 2.46
CA ASN A 3 -14.92 10.02 3.89
C ASN A 3 -14.49 8.76 4.69
N GLN A 4 -13.49 8.05 4.19
CA GLN A 4 -12.96 6.82 4.75
C GLN A 4 -11.43 6.85 4.80
N TYR A 5 -10.86 6.04 5.68
CA TYR A 5 -9.43 5.85 5.89
C TYR A 5 -8.97 4.50 5.33
N LEU A 6 -7.72 4.44 4.87
CA LEU A 6 -7.11 3.23 4.31
C LEU A 6 -6.61 2.30 5.43
N LYS A 7 -6.86 0.99 5.30
CA LYS A 7 -6.54 -0.01 6.33
C LYS A 7 -6.11 -1.36 5.75
N LEU A 8 -5.24 -2.08 6.45
CA LEU A 8 -4.96 -3.49 6.19
C LEU A 8 -5.87 -4.46 6.97
N SER A 9 -6.21 -5.57 6.30
CA SER A 9 -6.83 -6.74 6.92
C SER A 9 -5.98 -7.31 8.06
N SER A 10 -6.63 -7.88 9.08
CA SER A 10 -5.93 -8.69 10.10
C SER A 10 -5.47 -10.05 9.58
N THR A 11 -6.02 -10.52 8.46
CA THR A 11 -5.67 -11.82 7.87
C THR A 11 -4.93 -11.62 6.56
N THR A 12 -4.02 -12.54 6.28
CA THR A 12 -3.33 -12.64 5.00
C THR A 12 -4.15 -13.49 4.01
N ASP A 13 -3.95 -13.25 2.72
CA ASP A 13 -4.36 -14.17 1.68
C ASP A 13 -3.54 -15.45 1.77
N CYS A 14 -4.20 -16.61 1.69
CA CYS A 14 -3.55 -17.90 1.91
C CYS A 14 -2.52 -18.27 0.83
N ASN A 15 -2.56 -17.62 -0.33
CA ASN A 15 -1.68 -17.96 -1.46
C ASN A 15 -0.48 -17.03 -1.56
N THR A 16 -0.64 -15.74 -1.24
CA THR A 16 0.44 -14.74 -1.40
C THR A 16 1.05 -14.27 -0.09
N GLN A 17 0.43 -14.59 1.05
CA GLN A 17 0.75 -14.01 2.36
C GLN A 17 0.56 -12.48 2.43
N ASP A 18 0.08 -11.85 1.36
CA ASP A 18 -0.23 -10.42 1.34
C ASP A 18 -1.54 -10.13 2.09
N ARG A 19 -1.70 -8.90 2.57
CA ARG A 19 -2.93 -8.44 3.23
C ARG A 19 -3.77 -7.59 2.31
N ILE A 20 -5.08 -7.84 2.26
CA ILE A 20 -6.00 -7.00 1.47
C ILE A 20 -6.13 -5.62 2.13
N ILE A 21 -6.23 -4.58 1.30
CA ILE A 21 -6.49 -3.20 1.71
C ILE A 21 -7.96 -2.84 1.54
N PHE A 22 -8.51 -2.14 2.54
CA PHE A 22 -9.89 -1.68 2.56
C PHE A 22 -10.00 -0.22 3.00
N GLY A 23 -11.18 0.37 2.76
CA GLY A 23 -11.62 1.60 3.41
C GLY A 23 -12.37 1.32 4.72
N THR A 24 -12.20 2.16 5.72
CA THR A 24 -12.93 2.11 6.99
C THR A 24 -13.33 3.51 7.46
N ASN A 25 -14.22 3.60 8.44
CA ASN A 25 -14.78 4.88 8.90
C ASN A 25 -13.95 5.55 10.02
N THR A 26 -12.94 4.87 10.57
CA THR A 26 -12.11 5.35 11.68
C THR A 26 -10.62 5.12 11.42
N ALA A 27 -9.75 5.77 12.22
CA ALA A 27 -8.29 5.63 12.15
C ALA A 27 -7.67 5.40 13.54
N ASP A 28 -8.41 4.72 14.40
CA ASP A 28 -8.12 4.57 15.84
C ASP A 28 -7.08 3.47 16.12
N THR A 29 -6.86 2.57 15.15
CA THR A 29 -5.94 1.45 15.28
C THR A 29 -4.71 1.63 14.40
N THR A 30 -3.61 1.01 14.80
CA THR A 30 -2.34 0.98 14.04
C THR A 30 -2.49 0.40 12.63
N ARG A 31 -3.49 -0.47 12.38
CA ARG A 31 -3.80 -1.00 11.03
C ARG A 31 -4.33 0.05 10.06
N GLU A 32 -4.81 1.18 10.58
CA GLU A 32 -5.37 2.30 9.80
C GLU A 32 -4.35 3.45 9.63
N GLN A 33 -3.16 3.25 10.18
CA GLN A 33 -2.09 4.25 10.22
C GLN A 33 -0.94 3.81 9.35
N TRP A 34 -0.27 4.78 8.73
CA TRP A 34 0.76 4.54 7.73
C TRP A 34 1.94 5.46 7.98
N PHE A 35 3.14 5.01 7.62
CA PHE A 35 4.35 5.82 7.61
C PHE A 35 5.01 5.78 6.24
N LEU A 36 5.77 6.82 5.93
CA LEU A 36 6.35 7.02 4.61
C LEU A 36 7.88 6.97 4.72
N GLN A 37 8.49 6.29 3.76
CA GLN A 37 9.93 6.32 3.53
C GLN A 37 10.19 6.97 2.16
N PRO A 38 10.87 8.13 2.12
CA PRO A 38 11.21 8.76 0.85
C PRO A 38 12.27 7.95 0.11
N THR A 39 12.23 7.99 -1.22
CA THR A 39 13.25 7.44 -2.10
C THR A 39 13.41 8.33 -3.34
N LYS A 40 14.59 8.29 -3.95
CA LYS A 40 14.87 8.95 -5.23
C LYS A 40 14.87 7.88 -6.32
N TYR A 41 14.08 8.09 -7.37
CA TYR A 41 14.14 7.27 -8.57
C TYR A 41 14.11 8.19 -9.79
N GLU A 42 15.11 8.05 -10.66
CA GLU A 42 15.36 8.98 -11.76
C GLU A 42 15.36 10.45 -11.30
N ASN A 43 14.41 11.26 -11.80
CA ASN A 43 14.29 12.67 -11.47
C ASN A 43 13.27 12.95 -10.36
N ASP A 44 12.62 11.91 -9.82
CA ASP A 44 11.48 12.04 -8.93
C ASP A 44 11.79 11.64 -7.49
N VAL A 45 11.08 12.25 -6.55
CA VAL A 45 11.02 11.81 -5.16
C VAL A 45 9.72 11.04 -4.98
N LEU A 46 9.87 9.76 -4.66
CA LEU A 46 8.77 8.81 -4.45
C LEU A 46 8.73 8.40 -2.99
N PHE A 47 7.68 7.69 -2.61
CA PHE A 47 7.53 7.18 -1.25
C PHE A 47 7.13 5.71 -1.26
N PHE A 48 7.84 4.91 -0.46
CA PHE A 48 7.25 3.67 0.03
C PHE A 48 6.28 4.02 1.15
N ILE A 49 5.11 3.40 1.13
CA ILE A 49 4.04 3.66 2.10
C ILE A 49 3.81 2.37 2.86
N TYR A 50 4.09 2.37 4.16
CA TYR A 50 4.04 1.18 4.99
C TYR A 50 2.94 1.27 6.02
N ASN A 51 2.28 0.15 6.28
CA ASN A 51 1.31 0.08 7.36
C ASN A 51 2.00 0.02 8.72
N ARG A 52 1.50 0.74 9.73
CA ARG A 52 2.12 0.82 11.05
C ARG A 52 2.05 -0.50 11.84
N GLU A 53 0.99 -1.29 11.68
CA GLU A 53 0.83 -2.54 12.43
C GLU A 53 1.76 -3.63 11.90
N TYR A 54 1.77 -3.81 10.58
CA TYR A 54 2.41 -4.96 9.94
C TYR A 54 3.76 -4.65 9.29
N ASN A 55 4.07 -3.37 9.06
CA ASN A 55 5.19 -2.91 8.23
C ASN A 55 5.12 -3.37 6.76
N ASP A 56 3.97 -3.89 6.33
CA ASP A 56 3.73 -4.28 4.95
C ASP A 56 3.67 -3.04 4.04
N ALA A 57 4.33 -3.11 2.88
CA ALA A 57 4.35 -2.03 1.89
C ALA A 57 3.09 -2.03 1.03
N LEU A 58 2.46 -0.87 0.85
CA LEU A 58 1.35 -0.67 -0.08
C LEU A 58 1.80 -0.99 -1.52
N LYS A 59 1.12 -1.93 -2.18
CA LYS A 59 1.35 -2.28 -3.58
C LYS A 59 0.05 -2.46 -4.37
N LEU A 60 0.17 -2.47 -5.69
CA LEU A 60 -0.86 -2.98 -6.60
C LEU A 60 -0.59 -4.44 -6.97
N GLY A 61 -1.66 -5.23 -7.05
CA GLY A 61 -1.61 -6.61 -7.52
C GLY A 61 -1.25 -6.74 -8.99
N ARG A 62 -0.74 -7.91 -9.39
CA ARG A 62 -0.33 -8.20 -10.77
C ARG A 62 -1.51 -8.43 -11.72
N ILE A 63 -2.60 -8.99 -11.22
CA ILE A 63 -3.81 -9.30 -12.00
C ILE A 63 -4.66 -8.04 -12.11
N VAL A 64 -5.18 -7.79 -13.31
CA VAL A 64 -6.15 -6.73 -13.60
C VAL A 64 -7.54 -7.33 -13.74
N ASP A 65 -8.56 -6.57 -13.35
CA ASP A 65 -9.95 -6.93 -13.63
C ASP A 65 -10.37 -6.56 -15.06
N ALA A 66 -11.66 -6.77 -15.39
CA ALA A 66 -12.19 -6.49 -16.73
C ALA A 66 -12.13 -5.00 -17.12
N SER A 67 -12.04 -4.10 -16.15
CA SER A 67 -11.90 -2.65 -16.35
C SER A 67 -10.44 -2.19 -16.40
N GLY A 68 -9.50 -3.10 -16.10
CA GLY A 68 -8.07 -2.79 -15.99
C GLY A 68 -7.62 -2.41 -14.58
N ASP A 69 -8.50 -2.47 -13.58
CA ASP A 69 -8.17 -2.09 -12.21
C ASP A 69 -7.30 -3.16 -11.54
N ARG A 70 -6.37 -2.72 -10.69
CA ARG A 70 -5.51 -3.59 -9.88
C ARG A 70 -5.93 -3.48 -8.42
N MET A 71 -6.11 -4.62 -7.76
CA MET A 71 -6.40 -4.65 -6.32
C MET A 71 -5.19 -4.19 -5.51
N ALA A 72 -5.43 -3.44 -4.44
CA ALA A 72 -4.39 -2.96 -3.53
C ALA A 72 -4.14 -3.96 -2.39
N PHE A 73 -2.87 -4.13 -2.02
CA PHE A 73 -2.42 -5.05 -0.97
C PHE A 73 -1.31 -4.44 -0.11
N GLY A 74 -1.16 -4.96 1.10
CA GLY A 74 0.08 -4.88 1.88
C GLY A 74 0.99 -6.04 1.51
N HIS A 75 2.21 -5.74 1.07
CA HIS A 75 3.22 -6.71 0.74
C HIS A 75 4.05 -7.11 1.95
N ASP A 76 4.03 -8.40 2.28
CA ASP A 76 4.94 -9.01 3.26
C ASP A 76 6.29 -9.31 2.59
N GLY A 77 7.21 -8.35 2.67
CA GLY A 77 8.53 -8.47 2.04
C GLY A 77 9.34 -7.18 1.98
N GLU A 78 10.63 -7.32 1.69
CA GLU A 78 11.54 -6.19 1.46
C GLU A 78 11.25 -5.52 0.11
N VAL A 79 11.24 -4.18 0.09
CA VAL A 79 10.94 -3.39 -1.12
C VAL A 79 11.86 -2.20 -1.36
N ALA A 80 12.73 -1.84 -0.39
CA ALA A 80 13.45 -0.57 -0.40
C ALA A 80 14.42 -0.45 -1.58
N GLY A 81 14.92 -1.59 -2.10
CA GLY A 81 15.75 -1.65 -3.30
C GLY A 81 15.00 -1.56 -4.64
N LEU A 82 13.67 -1.51 -4.64
CA LEU A 82 12.81 -1.63 -5.82
C LEU A 82 11.80 -0.47 -5.93
N PRO A 83 12.26 0.79 -5.97
CA PRO A 83 11.38 1.96 -6.02
C PRO A 83 10.51 2.00 -7.28
N ASP A 84 11.01 1.49 -8.41
CA ASP A 84 10.28 1.37 -9.67
C ASP A 84 9.08 0.42 -9.63
N ILE A 85 9.06 -0.49 -8.66
CA ILE A 85 8.02 -1.51 -8.51
C ILE A 85 7.03 -1.16 -7.39
N PHE A 86 7.52 -0.63 -6.26
CA PHE A 86 6.72 -0.53 -5.03
C PHE A 86 6.52 0.89 -4.49
N SER A 87 7.16 1.90 -5.06
CA SER A 87 7.02 3.28 -4.57
C SER A 87 5.93 4.07 -5.30
N TRP A 88 5.47 5.14 -4.66
CA TRP A 88 4.33 5.93 -5.10
C TRP A 88 4.71 7.39 -5.30
N PHE A 89 4.13 7.99 -6.35
CA PHE A 89 4.08 9.42 -6.51
C PHE A 89 3.05 10.04 -5.56
N VAL A 90 3.35 11.23 -5.03
CA VAL A 90 2.39 12.09 -4.33
C VAL A 90 2.37 13.44 -5.04
N THR A 91 1.31 13.71 -5.79
CA THR A 91 1.18 14.92 -6.63
C THR A 91 -0.05 15.74 -6.21
N PRO A 92 -0.12 17.05 -6.55
CA PRO A 92 -1.33 17.84 -6.38
C PRO A 92 -2.54 17.19 -7.07
N PHE A 93 -3.71 17.25 -6.43
CA PHE A 93 -5.00 16.81 -6.99
C PHE A 93 -5.70 17.96 -7.72
#